data_AF-A0A7C5J8P8-F1
#
_entry.id   AF-A0A7C5J8P8-F1
#
_cell.length_a   1.000
_cell.length_b   1.000
_cell.length_c   1.000
_cell.angle_alpha   90.00
_cell.angle_beta   90.00
_cell.angle_gamma   90.00
#
_symmetry.space_group_name_H-M   'P 1'
#
loop_
_entity.id
_entity.type
_entity.pdbx_description
1 polymer ?
#
loop_
_entity_poly.entity_id
_entity_poly.type
_entity_poly.pdbx_seq_one_letter_code
_entity_poly.pdbx_strand_id
1 'polypeptide(L)'
;MPLSRPCNDHVKQAHSHHRLPAQWHHPVEPDSGFPSRYPWRGRGGLRSRPRQADYLESPAFHPCVAFKLPSRAHRVEAFAALPGARILWCRRDPRAVVASMVTLNLDAAGLVMPWARHPVGAQREIENGMAVLQRHGRALPASLQRHYLPLRDMPAQMRGWREGVILAAACWRVKAELQLLHESMALPFLCVDYERLTMHKETVIREILEFLDLPWHEDVLRHHQLHQGVSTGLTDNT
;
A
#
# COMPACT_ATOMS: atom_id res chain seq x y z
N MET A 1 -3.55 44.66 -23.85
CA MET A 1 -2.63 45.11 -22.78
C MET A 1 -2.01 43.89 -22.13
N PRO A 2 -0.74 43.55 -22.41
CA PRO A 2 -0.04 42.49 -21.70
C PRO A 2 0.80 43.09 -20.57
N LEU A 3 0.66 42.55 -19.36
CA LEU A 3 1.54 42.89 -18.23
C LEU A 3 2.67 41.87 -18.16
N SER A 4 3.86 42.35 -18.53
CA SER A 4 5.15 41.74 -18.28
C SER A 4 5.58 41.97 -16.83
N ARG A 5 6.29 41.00 -16.23
CA ARG A 5 7.44 41.10 -15.26
C ARG A 5 7.54 39.82 -14.37
N PRO A 6 8.71 39.50 -13.77
CA PRO A 6 10.01 39.27 -14.40
C PRO A 6 10.71 37.98 -13.88
N CYS A 7 11.86 37.70 -14.49
CA CYS A 7 12.89 36.76 -14.11
C CYS A 7 13.39 36.95 -12.66
N ASN A 8 13.79 35.85 -12.00
CA ASN A 8 14.80 35.90 -10.94
C ASN A 8 15.71 34.67 -11.03
N ASP A 9 16.97 34.94 -11.34
CA ASP A 9 18.10 34.02 -11.32
C ASP A 9 18.69 33.88 -9.90
N HIS A 10 19.22 32.67 -9.66
CA HIS A 10 20.36 32.33 -8.80
C HIS A 10 20.38 32.70 -7.29
N VAL A 11 20.38 31.65 -6.45
CA VAL A 11 21.31 31.53 -5.32
C VAL A 11 21.92 30.12 -5.34
N LYS A 12 23.25 30.07 -5.40
CA LYS A 12 24.09 28.87 -5.23
C LYS A 12 24.53 28.71 -3.77
N GLN A 13 24.61 27.45 -3.36
CA GLN A 13 25.55 26.83 -2.42
C GLN A 13 25.53 27.22 -0.92
N ALA A 14 25.32 26.19 -0.08
CA ALA A 14 26.19 25.91 1.06
C ALA A 14 26.21 24.41 1.36
N HIS A 15 27.42 23.93 1.66
CA HIS A 15 27.80 22.55 1.94
C HIS A 15 27.28 22.04 3.30
N SER A 16 26.92 20.76 3.36
CA SER A 16 27.09 19.96 4.58
C SER A 16 27.56 18.56 4.23
N HIS A 17 28.84 18.32 4.51
CA HIS A 17 29.45 17.00 4.52
C HIS A 17 28.83 16.14 5.61
N HIS A 18 27.99 15.17 5.25
CA HIS A 18 27.82 13.98 6.07
C HIS A 18 28.67 12.84 5.50
N ARG A 19 29.63 12.42 6.33
CA ARG A 19 30.46 11.25 6.11
C ARG A 19 29.55 10.02 5.99
N LEU A 20 29.59 9.35 4.85
CA LEU A 20 29.09 7.99 4.71
C LEU A 20 29.94 7.07 5.61
N PRO A 21 29.36 6.22 6.47
CA PRO A 21 30.13 5.14 7.07
C PRO A 21 30.33 4.02 6.05
N ALA A 22 31.58 3.55 6.02
CA ALA A 22 32.10 2.25 5.59
C ALA A 22 31.41 1.50 4.43
N GLN A 23 32.22 1.20 3.42
CA GLN A 23 31.96 0.15 2.43
C GLN A 23 31.57 -1.16 3.15
N TRP A 24 30.33 -1.60 2.95
CA TRP A 24 29.84 -2.89 3.42
C TRP A 24 30.36 -3.98 2.48
N HIS A 25 31.52 -4.53 2.81
CA HIS A 25 31.94 -5.82 2.28
C HIS A 25 31.19 -6.91 3.06
N HIS A 26 30.19 -7.53 2.44
CA HIS A 26 29.75 -8.84 2.90
C HIS A 26 30.92 -9.81 2.73
N PRO A 27 31.41 -10.49 3.79
CA PRO A 27 32.17 -11.70 3.56
C PRO A 27 31.24 -12.67 2.83
N VAL A 28 31.65 -13.09 1.63
CA VAL A 28 31.07 -14.25 0.95
C VAL A 28 31.47 -15.45 1.80
N GLU A 29 30.67 -15.78 2.81
CA GLU A 29 30.80 -17.08 3.48
C GLU A 29 30.36 -18.17 2.48
N PRO A 30 31.15 -19.23 2.31
CA PRO A 30 30.73 -20.37 1.53
C PRO A 30 29.66 -21.13 2.31
N ASP A 31 28.46 -21.19 1.74
CA ASP A 31 27.46 -22.27 1.96
C ASP A 31 27.20 -22.66 3.43
N SER A 32 26.91 -21.67 4.29
CA SER A 32 26.23 -21.93 5.56
C SER A 32 24.74 -22.06 5.27
N GLY A 33 24.30 -23.31 5.06
CA GLY A 33 22.91 -23.64 4.79
C GLY A 33 21.96 -22.88 5.72
N PHE A 34 21.15 -22.00 5.14
CA PHE A 34 20.02 -21.39 5.84
C PHE A 34 19.22 -22.53 6.50
N PRO A 35 18.86 -22.42 7.79
CA PRO A 35 18.06 -23.45 8.44
C PRO A 35 16.70 -23.53 7.74
N SER A 36 16.61 -24.46 6.79
CA SER A 36 15.39 -24.94 6.19
C SER A 36 14.52 -25.48 7.31
N ARG A 37 13.34 -24.87 7.47
CA ARG A 37 12.28 -25.25 8.43
C ARG A 37 12.47 -24.69 9.84
N TYR A 38 11.95 -23.49 10.06
CA TYR A 38 11.44 -23.19 11.40
C TYR A 38 10.21 -24.05 11.68
N PRO A 39 10.20 -24.94 12.70
CA PRO A 39 9.08 -25.82 12.98
C PRO A 39 8.03 -25.07 13.81
N TRP A 40 7.30 -24.13 13.21
CA TRP A 40 6.23 -23.41 13.92
C TRP A 40 4.92 -24.23 13.93
N ARG A 41 4.92 -25.39 14.59
CA ARG A 41 3.69 -26.09 15.01
C ARG A 41 3.45 -25.89 16.50
N GLY A 42 2.93 -24.73 16.88
CA GLY A 42 2.46 -24.49 18.24
C GLY A 42 1.03 -25.00 18.43
N ARG A 43 0.86 -26.17 19.07
CA ARG A 43 -0.42 -26.57 19.66
C ARG A 43 -0.71 -25.69 20.87
N GLY A 44 -1.96 -25.23 20.95
CA GLY A 44 -2.73 -24.90 22.15
C GLY A 44 -2.01 -24.35 23.37
N GLY A 45 -2.27 -23.07 23.66
CA GLY A 45 -2.30 -22.56 25.01
C GLY A 45 -1.00 -21.95 25.52
N LEU A 46 -0.80 -20.66 25.24
CA LEU A 46 -0.20 -19.70 26.17
C LEU A 46 -0.48 -18.31 25.59
N ARG A 47 -0.80 -17.35 26.46
CA ARG A 47 -1.11 -15.95 26.10
C ARG A 47 -0.06 -15.44 25.12
N SER A 48 -0.44 -15.30 23.86
CA SER A 48 0.49 -14.86 22.83
C SER A 48 0.95 -13.45 23.19
N ARG A 49 2.24 -13.29 23.52
CA ARG A 49 2.90 -12.03 23.17
C ARG A 49 2.48 -11.68 21.75
N PRO A 50 2.10 -10.43 21.45
CA PRO A 50 1.78 -10.08 20.08
C PRO A 50 3.00 -10.44 19.25
N ARG A 51 2.86 -11.39 18.31
CA ARG A 51 3.93 -11.90 17.43
C ARG A 51 4.76 -10.79 16.76
N GLN A 52 4.20 -9.59 16.73
CA GLN A 52 4.80 -8.36 16.29
C GLN A 52 5.95 -7.88 17.18
N ALA A 53 5.88 -8.02 18.50
CA ALA A 53 6.96 -7.65 19.41
C ALA A 53 8.18 -8.56 19.18
N ASP A 54 7.96 -9.87 19.11
CA ASP A 54 9.02 -10.84 18.82
C ASP A 54 9.65 -10.59 17.43
N TYR A 55 8.87 -10.13 16.44
CA TYR A 55 9.36 -9.73 15.12
C TYR A 55 10.20 -8.45 15.15
N LEU A 56 9.77 -7.44 15.92
CA LEU A 56 10.47 -6.16 16.01
C LEU A 56 11.76 -6.25 16.84
N GLU A 57 11.81 -7.17 17.81
CA GLU A 57 12.93 -7.33 18.74
C GLU A 57 13.95 -8.37 18.28
N SER A 58 13.63 -9.22 17.29
CA SER A 58 14.56 -10.26 16.87
C SER A 58 15.68 -9.68 15.98
N PRO A 59 16.96 -9.89 16.34
CA PRO A 59 18.10 -9.41 15.57
C PRO A 59 18.24 -10.10 14.20
N ALA A 60 17.48 -11.18 13.96
CA ALA A 60 17.39 -11.84 12.66
C ALA A 60 16.48 -11.10 11.66
N PHE A 61 15.72 -10.08 12.09
CA PHE A 61 14.89 -9.29 11.19
C PHE A 61 15.59 -8.00 10.77
N HIS A 62 15.33 -7.60 9.52
CA HIS A 62 15.91 -6.40 8.93
C HIS A 62 15.49 -5.15 9.72
N PRO A 63 16.36 -4.13 9.89
CA PRO A 63 16.04 -2.89 10.59
C PRO A 63 14.90 -2.07 9.97
N CYS A 64 14.36 -2.50 8.82
CA CYS A 64 13.31 -1.81 8.09
C CYS A 64 12.06 -2.68 8.08
N VAL A 65 10.95 -2.13 8.52
CA VAL A 65 9.66 -2.81 8.55
C VAL A 65 8.73 -2.16 7.54
N ALA A 66 8.11 -2.99 6.70
CA ALA A 66 7.13 -2.54 5.72
C ALA A 66 5.76 -3.13 6.03
N PHE A 67 4.71 -2.33 5.83
CA PHE A 67 3.32 -2.77 5.97
C PHE A 67 2.57 -2.57 4.65
N LYS A 68 1.94 -3.62 4.13
CA LYS A 68 1.03 -3.55 2.97
C LYS A 68 -0.41 -3.44 3.44
N LEU A 69 -0.95 -2.23 3.49
CA LEU A 69 -2.24 -1.94 4.13
C LEU A 69 -3.27 -1.29 3.17
N PRO A 70 -3.68 -1.94 2.06
CA PRO A 70 -4.58 -1.35 1.08
C PRO A 70 -5.95 -0.96 1.65
N SER A 71 -6.44 -1.65 2.68
CA SER A 71 -7.71 -1.37 3.37
C SER A 71 -7.60 -0.31 4.46
N ARG A 72 -6.38 0.15 4.77
CA ARG A 72 -6.11 1.21 5.74
C ARG A 72 -5.68 2.51 5.07
N ALA A 73 -5.84 2.65 3.76
CA ALA A 73 -5.52 3.87 3.02
C ALA A 73 -6.23 5.13 3.53
N HIS A 74 -7.33 4.99 4.29
CA HIS A 74 -8.02 6.13 4.93
C HIS A 74 -7.34 6.61 6.23
N ARG A 75 -6.38 5.87 6.78
CA ARG A 75 -5.73 6.15 8.08
C ARG A 75 -4.60 7.18 7.95
N VAL A 76 -4.82 8.23 7.17
CA VAL A 76 -3.79 9.21 6.82
C VAL A 76 -3.18 9.88 8.06
N GLU A 77 -3.99 10.23 9.07
CA GLU A 77 -3.47 10.85 10.30
C GLU A 77 -2.61 9.89 11.12
N ALA A 78 -2.95 8.59 11.10
CA ALA A 78 -2.17 7.58 11.79
C ALA A 78 -0.82 7.37 11.11
N PHE A 79 -0.76 7.41 9.77
CA PHE A 79 0.50 7.33 9.04
C PHE A 79 1.36 8.58 9.25
N ALA A 80 0.74 9.77 9.33
CA ALA A 80 1.44 11.00 9.64
C ALA A 80 2.09 11.00 11.03
N ALA A 81 1.51 10.26 11.98
CA ALA A 81 2.05 10.13 13.33
C ALA A 81 3.23 9.15 13.44
N LEU A 82 3.55 8.38 12.38
CA LEU A 82 4.66 7.43 12.40
C LEU A 82 5.99 8.12 12.05
N PRO A 83 6.96 8.20 12.99
CA PRO A 83 8.23 8.86 12.72
C PRO A 83 9.00 8.18 11.59
N GLY A 84 9.48 8.96 10.63
CA GLY A 84 10.27 8.46 9.50
C GLY A 84 9.48 7.61 8.50
N ALA A 85 8.15 7.55 8.58
CA ALA A 85 7.34 6.80 7.63
C ALA A 85 7.50 7.36 6.21
N ARG A 86 7.74 6.44 5.26
CA ARG A 86 7.75 6.71 3.82
C ARG A 86 6.64 5.91 3.17
N ILE A 87 5.79 6.57 2.38
CA ILE A 87 4.57 5.98 1.84
C ILE A 87 4.75 5.70 0.35
N LEU A 88 4.60 4.43 -0.03
CA LEU A 88 4.47 4.02 -1.43
C LEU A 88 2.98 3.90 -1.77
N TRP A 89 2.52 4.65 -2.75
CA TRP A 89 1.13 4.61 -3.21
C TRP A 89 1.05 4.00 -4.61
N CYS A 90 0.59 2.76 -4.68
CA CYS A 90 0.43 2.07 -5.95
C CYS A 90 -0.80 2.58 -6.70
N ARG A 91 -0.57 3.18 -7.87
CA ARG A 91 -1.61 3.52 -8.84
C ARG A 91 -1.72 2.43 -9.89
N ARG A 92 -2.92 2.22 -10.42
CA ARG A 92 -3.20 1.22 -11.46
C ARG A 92 -4.37 1.71 -12.31
N ASP A 93 -4.44 1.28 -13.57
CA ASP A 93 -5.56 1.59 -14.45
C ASP A 93 -6.90 1.31 -13.74
N PRO A 94 -7.81 2.30 -13.67
CA PRO A 94 -9.09 2.15 -12.95
C PRO A 94 -9.92 0.97 -13.45
N ARG A 95 -9.90 0.68 -14.76
CA ARG A 95 -10.64 -0.42 -15.36
C ARG A 95 -10.08 -1.76 -14.91
N ALA A 96 -8.76 -1.88 -14.85
CA ALA A 96 -8.09 -3.09 -14.37
C ALA A 96 -8.36 -3.33 -12.87
N VAL A 97 -8.36 -2.26 -12.07
CA VAL A 97 -8.72 -2.35 -10.64
C VAL A 97 -10.17 -2.78 -10.46
N VAL A 98 -11.11 -2.14 -11.19
CA VAL A 98 -12.54 -2.49 -11.14
C VAL A 98 -12.77 -3.94 -11.55
N ALA A 99 -12.19 -4.38 -12.68
CA ALA A 99 -12.28 -5.75 -13.16
C ALA A 99 -11.74 -6.76 -12.13
N SER A 100 -10.65 -6.42 -11.43
CA SER A 100 -10.10 -7.25 -10.37
C SER A 100 -11.03 -7.31 -9.15
N MET A 101 -11.59 -6.19 -8.71
CA MET A 101 -12.45 -6.14 -7.52
C MET A 101 -13.78 -6.89 -7.69
N VAL A 102 -14.33 -6.92 -8.91
CA VAL A 102 -15.59 -7.64 -9.19
C VAL A 102 -15.43 -9.13 -9.39
N THR A 103 -14.19 -9.62 -9.57
CA THR A 103 -13.88 -11.06 -9.71
C THR A 103 -13.24 -11.66 -8.47
N LEU A 104 -12.56 -10.84 -7.65
CA LEU A 104 -11.93 -11.28 -6.41
C LEU A 104 -12.99 -11.61 -5.36
N ASN A 105 -13.16 -12.89 -4.99
CA ASN A 105 -14.07 -13.28 -3.91
C ASN A 105 -13.44 -13.01 -2.53
N LEU A 106 -14.28 -12.55 -1.62
CA LEU A 106 -13.98 -12.44 -0.20
C LEU A 106 -14.86 -13.43 0.55
N ASP A 107 -14.24 -14.25 1.40
CA ASP A 107 -14.91 -15.09 2.38
C ASP A 107 -14.79 -14.43 3.76
N ALA A 108 -15.91 -13.93 4.27
CA ALA A 108 -15.97 -13.37 5.60
C ALA A 108 -17.34 -13.62 6.24
N ALA A 109 -17.34 -14.07 7.50
CA ALA A 109 -18.55 -14.39 8.25
C ALA A 109 -19.50 -15.37 7.53
N GLY A 110 -18.93 -16.36 6.83
CA GLY A 110 -19.68 -17.38 6.08
C GLY A 110 -20.32 -16.88 4.79
N LEU A 111 -20.02 -15.65 4.37
CA LEU A 111 -20.48 -15.08 3.11
C LEU A 111 -19.33 -15.06 2.11
N VAL A 112 -19.49 -15.81 1.01
CA VAL A 112 -18.55 -15.81 -0.11
C VAL A 112 -19.17 -15.06 -1.27
N MET A 113 -18.59 -13.90 -1.61
CA MET A 113 -19.01 -13.12 -2.78
C MET A 113 -17.88 -12.20 -3.26
N PRO A 114 -17.99 -11.61 -4.46
CA PRO A 114 -17.02 -10.64 -4.92
C PRO A 114 -16.82 -9.49 -3.93
N TRP A 115 -15.57 -9.15 -3.73
CA TRP A 115 -15.07 -8.13 -2.81
C TRP A 115 -15.76 -6.78 -3.05
N ALA A 116 -16.02 -6.44 -4.31
CA ALA A 116 -16.75 -5.23 -4.69
C ALA A 116 -18.18 -5.15 -4.13
N ARG A 117 -18.83 -6.30 -3.91
CA ARG A 117 -20.22 -6.37 -3.42
C ARG A 117 -20.30 -6.63 -1.91
N HIS A 118 -19.23 -7.18 -1.35
CA HIS A 118 -19.15 -7.60 0.04
C HIS A 118 -19.26 -6.41 1.01
N PRO A 119 -20.08 -6.49 2.08
CA PRO A 119 -20.26 -5.38 3.04
C PRO A 119 -18.96 -5.00 3.75
N VAL A 120 -18.08 -5.97 3.99
CA VAL A 120 -16.74 -5.74 4.57
C VAL A 120 -15.64 -5.45 3.53
N GLY A 121 -15.98 -5.44 2.25
CA GLY A 121 -15.10 -5.13 1.12
C GLY A 121 -15.23 -3.66 0.69
N ALA A 122 -15.59 -3.43 -0.58
CA ALA A 122 -15.63 -2.09 -1.17
C ALA A 122 -16.47 -1.09 -0.38
N GLN A 123 -17.66 -1.49 0.08
CA GLN A 123 -18.56 -0.58 0.83
C GLN A 123 -17.87 0.01 2.06
N ARG A 124 -17.25 -0.84 2.88
CA ARG A 124 -16.53 -0.40 4.08
C ARG A 124 -15.36 0.53 3.75
N GLU A 125 -14.64 0.26 2.66
CA GLU A 125 -13.54 1.13 2.24
C GLU A 125 -14.02 2.49 1.74
N ILE A 126 -15.13 2.52 1.00
CA ILE A 126 -15.78 3.76 0.56
C ILE A 126 -16.22 4.58 1.76
N GLU A 127 -16.96 3.99 2.71
CA GLU A 127 -17.48 4.68 3.89
C GLU A 127 -16.35 5.27 4.74
N ASN A 128 -15.32 4.48 5.03
CA ASN A 128 -14.16 4.94 5.79
C ASN A 128 -13.41 6.07 5.08
N GLY A 129 -13.22 5.96 3.76
CA GLY A 129 -12.54 6.99 2.98
C GLY A 129 -13.35 8.28 2.88
N MET A 130 -14.65 8.18 2.64
CA MET A 130 -15.56 9.34 2.60
C MET A 130 -15.59 10.08 3.94
N ALA A 131 -15.66 9.35 5.05
CA ALA A 131 -15.66 9.94 6.39
C ALA A 131 -14.37 10.76 6.66
N VAL A 132 -13.22 10.26 6.21
CA VAL A 132 -11.94 10.98 6.34
C VAL A 132 -11.90 12.19 5.43
N LEU A 133 -12.27 12.05 4.15
CA LEU A 133 -12.31 13.17 3.20
C LEU A 133 -13.19 14.32 3.72
N GLN A 134 -14.38 14.00 4.24
CA GLN A 134 -15.30 14.99 4.81
C GLN A 134 -14.71 15.70 6.03
N ARG A 135 -14.04 14.97 6.94
CA ARG A 135 -13.38 15.57 8.12
C ARG A 135 -12.31 16.60 7.73
N HIS A 136 -11.64 16.36 6.61
CA HIS A 136 -10.64 17.27 6.03
C HIS A 136 -11.25 18.31 5.08
N GLY A 137 -12.57 18.52 5.13
CA GLY A 137 -13.27 19.54 4.34
C GLY A 137 -13.26 19.28 2.82
N ARG A 138 -12.95 18.05 2.38
CA ARG A 138 -12.93 17.71 0.95
C ARG A 138 -14.36 17.45 0.47
N ALA A 139 -14.75 18.15 -0.58
CA ALA A 139 -16.01 17.89 -1.27
C ALA A 139 -15.97 16.51 -1.94
N LEU A 140 -17.04 15.73 -1.75
CA LEU A 140 -17.17 14.44 -2.40
C LEU A 140 -17.45 14.62 -3.90
N PRO A 141 -16.76 13.88 -4.79
CA PRO A 141 -17.06 13.89 -6.22
C PRO A 141 -18.55 13.66 -6.50
N ALA A 142 -19.15 14.47 -7.38
CA ALA A 142 -20.57 14.37 -7.74
C ALA A 142 -20.96 12.97 -8.26
N SER A 143 -20.02 12.26 -8.89
CA SER A 143 -20.21 10.88 -9.34
C SER A 143 -20.49 9.91 -8.19
N LEU A 144 -19.84 10.07 -7.02
CA LEU A 144 -20.12 9.26 -5.85
C LEU A 144 -21.52 9.54 -5.31
N GLN A 145 -21.91 10.81 -5.25
CA GLN A 145 -23.25 11.19 -4.80
C GLN A 145 -24.33 10.59 -5.71
N ARG A 146 -24.14 10.67 -7.03
CA ARG A 146 -25.09 10.19 -8.02
C ARG A 146 -25.20 8.66 -8.08
N HIS A 147 -24.08 7.96 -8.00
CA HIS A 147 -24.04 6.53 -8.32
C HIS A 147 -23.87 5.61 -7.10
N TYR A 148 -23.13 6.03 -6.08
CA TYR A 148 -22.88 5.20 -4.90
C TYR A 148 -23.96 5.35 -3.84
N LEU A 149 -24.41 6.57 -3.53
CA LEU A 149 -25.38 6.78 -2.45
C LEU A 149 -26.66 5.95 -2.59
N PRO A 150 -27.27 5.79 -3.80
CA PRO A 150 -28.43 4.91 -3.96
C PRO A 150 -28.17 3.44 -3.65
N LEU A 151 -26.91 2.99 -3.72
CA LEU A 151 -26.50 1.60 -3.48
C LEU A 151 -26.07 1.35 -2.03
N ARG A 152 -25.80 2.39 -1.25
CA ARG A 152 -25.29 2.30 0.12
C ARG A 152 -26.19 1.43 1.00
N ASP A 153 -27.50 1.68 0.91
CA ASP A 153 -28.51 1.01 1.75
C ASP A 153 -29.09 -0.24 1.08
N MET A 154 -28.68 -0.55 -0.16
CA MET A 154 -29.09 -1.78 -0.84
C MET A 154 -28.44 -2.99 -0.16
N PRO A 155 -29.22 -4.01 0.26
CA PRO A 155 -28.66 -5.22 0.86
C PRO A 155 -27.66 -5.92 -0.07
N ALA A 156 -26.55 -6.45 0.49
CA ALA A 156 -25.45 -7.00 -0.30
C ALA A 156 -25.89 -8.15 -1.23
N GLN A 157 -26.84 -8.98 -0.80
CA GLN A 157 -27.41 -10.08 -1.56
C GLN A 157 -28.24 -9.63 -2.79
N MET A 158 -28.73 -8.39 -2.81
CA MET A 158 -29.48 -7.84 -3.94
C MET A 158 -28.58 -7.18 -4.99
N ARG A 159 -27.27 -7.07 -4.72
CA ARG A 159 -26.32 -6.41 -5.62
C ARG A 159 -25.93 -7.35 -6.74
N GLY A 160 -26.36 -7.02 -7.95
CA GLY A 160 -25.96 -7.69 -9.16
C GLY A 160 -24.52 -7.33 -9.56
N TRP A 161 -24.13 -7.81 -10.75
CA TRP A 161 -22.85 -7.44 -11.35
C TRP A 161 -22.71 -5.91 -11.48
N ARG A 162 -23.79 -5.23 -11.91
CA ARG A 162 -23.79 -3.79 -12.22
C ARG A 162 -23.48 -2.96 -11.00
N GLU A 163 -24.13 -3.26 -9.89
CA GLU A 163 -23.91 -2.61 -8.61
C GLU A 163 -22.49 -2.89 -8.11
N GLY A 164 -21.97 -4.10 -8.34
CA GLY A 164 -20.57 -4.44 -8.06
C GLY A 164 -19.57 -3.55 -8.80
N VAL A 165 -19.76 -3.29 -10.10
CA VAL A 165 -18.87 -2.39 -10.84
C VAL A 165 -18.99 -0.94 -10.37
N ILE A 166 -20.19 -0.47 -10.06
CA ILE A 166 -20.37 0.88 -9.51
C ILE A 166 -19.64 1.01 -8.17
N LEU A 167 -19.78 0.02 -7.28
CA LEU A 167 -19.10 -0.01 -5.98
C LEU A 167 -17.56 -0.07 -6.14
N ALA A 168 -17.06 -0.90 -7.04
CA ALA A 168 -15.62 -0.97 -7.31
C ALA A 168 -15.08 0.37 -7.86
N ALA A 169 -15.79 1.00 -8.80
CA ALA A 169 -15.40 2.28 -9.36
C ALA A 169 -15.46 3.40 -8.31
N ALA A 170 -16.49 3.40 -7.46
CA ALA A 170 -16.61 4.31 -6.33
C ALA A 170 -15.46 4.15 -5.34
N CYS A 171 -15.10 2.90 -5.00
CA CYS A 171 -13.96 2.60 -4.13
C CYS A 171 -12.64 3.12 -4.72
N TRP A 172 -12.38 2.85 -6.00
CA TRP A 172 -11.21 3.40 -6.68
C TRP A 172 -11.19 4.94 -6.63
N ARG A 173 -12.33 5.58 -6.91
CA ARG A 173 -12.43 7.05 -6.92
C ARG A 173 -12.17 7.65 -5.53
N VAL A 174 -12.72 7.07 -4.48
CA VAL A 174 -12.45 7.49 -3.10
C VAL A 174 -10.97 7.35 -2.76
N LYS A 175 -10.32 6.24 -3.16
CA LYS A 175 -8.87 6.08 -2.95
C LYS A 175 -8.06 7.10 -3.73
N ALA A 176 -8.44 7.44 -4.96
CA ALA A 176 -7.78 8.49 -5.71
C ALA A 176 -7.86 9.86 -4.98
N GLU A 177 -8.98 10.18 -4.34
CA GLU A 177 -9.09 11.38 -3.50
C GLU A 177 -8.26 11.30 -2.22
N LEU A 178 -8.21 10.13 -1.58
CA LEU A 178 -7.34 9.91 -0.41
C LEU A 178 -5.87 10.09 -0.76
N GLN A 179 -5.45 9.71 -1.97
CA GLN A 179 -4.09 9.95 -2.46
C GLN A 179 -3.75 11.45 -2.43
N LEU A 180 -4.63 12.28 -2.97
CA LEU A 180 -4.46 13.74 -2.99
C LEU A 180 -4.42 14.32 -1.56
N LEU A 181 -5.16 13.71 -0.63
CA LEU A 181 -5.09 14.08 0.78
C LEU A 181 -3.72 13.75 1.39
N HIS A 182 -3.14 12.58 1.12
CA HIS A 182 -1.79 12.22 1.58
C HIS A 182 -0.75 13.21 1.06
N GLU A 183 -0.84 13.56 -0.22
CA GLU A 183 0.04 14.54 -0.86
C GLU A 183 -0.05 15.91 -0.17
N SER A 184 -1.27 16.35 0.20
CA SER A 184 -1.46 17.62 0.92
C SER A 184 -0.97 17.63 2.37
N MET A 185 -0.69 16.47 2.97
CA MET A 185 -0.21 16.36 4.36
C MET A 185 1.33 16.39 4.48
N ALA A 186 2.04 16.67 3.38
CA ALA A 186 3.50 16.78 3.35
C ALA A 186 4.24 15.54 3.90
N LEU A 187 3.62 14.36 3.80
CA LEU A 187 4.26 13.10 4.15
C LEU A 187 5.25 12.69 3.04
N PRO A 188 6.41 12.09 3.37
CA PRO A 188 7.27 11.49 2.35
C PRO A 188 6.48 10.44 1.58
N PHE A 189 6.25 10.71 0.29
CA PHE A 189 5.27 10.00 -0.50
C PHE A 189 5.77 9.81 -1.94
N LEU A 190 5.64 8.59 -2.46
CA LEU A 190 5.96 8.24 -3.85
C LEU A 190 4.79 7.51 -4.49
N CYS A 191 4.30 8.02 -5.62
CA CYS A 191 3.37 7.29 -6.48
C CYS A 191 4.12 6.27 -7.34
N VAL A 192 3.67 5.02 -7.29
CA VAL A 192 4.21 3.94 -8.12
C VAL A 192 3.13 3.48 -9.09
N ASP A 193 3.32 3.72 -10.38
CA ASP A 193 2.42 3.22 -11.42
C ASP A 193 2.65 1.73 -11.66
N TYR A 194 1.61 0.92 -11.41
CA TYR A 194 1.67 -0.54 -11.51
C TYR A 194 2.10 -0.98 -12.91
N GLU A 195 1.53 -0.38 -13.95
CA GLU A 195 1.86 -0.72 -15.34
C GLU A 195 3.34 -0.45 -15.63
N ARG A 196 3.85 0.71 -15.18
CA ARG A 196 5.27 1.07 -15.32
C ARG A 196 6.18 0.13 -14.52
N LEU A 197 5.80 -0.21 -13.29
CA LEU A 197 6.51 -1.20 -12.48
C LEU A 197 6.56 -2.56 -13.19
N THR A 198 5.49 -3.00 -13.84
CA THR A 198 5.48 -4.28 -14.55
C THR A 198 6.32 -4.28 -15.83
N MET A 199 6.36 -3.16 -16.55
CA MET A 199 7.09 -3.01 -17.82
C MET A 199 8.58 -2.70 -17.63
N HIS A 200 8.93 -1.93 -16.59
CA HIS A 200 10.27 -1.41 -16.33
C HIS A 200 10.69 -1.68 -14.88
N LYS A 201 10.60 -2.96 -14.46
CA LYS A 201 10.76 -3.42 -13.07
C LYS A 201 12.01 -2.86 -12.40
N GLU A 202 13.18 -3.05 -13.00
CA GLU A 202 14.44 -2.63 -12.42
C GLU A 202 14.49 -1.11 -12.21
N THR A 203 14.18 -0.33 -13.25
CA THR A 203 14.15 1.13 -13.17
C THR A 203 13.24 1.62 -12.05
N VAL A 204 12.00 1.12 -12.00
CA VAL A 204 11.03 1.56 -10.99
C VAL A 204 11.42 1.09 -9.59
N ILE A 205 11.99 -0.11 -9.44
CA ILE A 205 12.45 -0.57 -8.13
C ILE A 205 13.67 0.23 -7.65
N ARG A 206 14.59 0.63 -8.53
CA ARG A 206 15.69 1.54 -8.18
C ARG A 206 15.16 2.87 -7.63
N GLU A 207 14.17 3.47 -8.30
CA GLU A 207 13.51 4.70 -7.82
C GLU A 207 12.84 4.51 -6.46
N ILE A 208 12.18 3.36 -6.25
CA ILE A 208 11.57 3.03 -4.95
C ILE A 208 12.64 2.91 -3.87
N LEU A 209 13.74 2.20 -4.11
CA LEU A 209 14.80 2.02 -3.10
C LEU A 209 15.53 3.34 -2.80
N GLU A 210 15.79 4.16 -3.82
CA GLU A 210 16.31 5.52 -3.64
C GLU A 210 15.35 6.37 -2.78
N PHE A 211 14.06 6.36 -3.10
CA PHE A 211 13.05 7.03 -2.29
C PHE A 211 12.94 6.47 -0.88
N LEU A 212 13.28 5.20 -0.65
CA LEU A 212 13.28 4.59 0.69
C LEU A 212 14.61 4.76 1.44
N ASP A 213 15.64 5.31 0.78
CA ASP A 213 17.01 5.34 1.29
C ASP A 213 17.54 3.94 1.64
N LEU A 214 17.30 2.99 0.73
CA LEU A 214 17.73 1.61 0.83
C LEU A 214 18.75 1.29 -0.28
N PRO A 215 19.79 0.47 0.02
CA PRO A 215 20.72 0.06 -1.00
C PRO A 215 20.05 -0.87 -2.03
N TRP A 216 20.56 -0.84 -3.25
CA TRP A 216 20.16 -1.81 -4.28
C TRP A 216 20.60 -3.24 -3.88
N HIS A 217 19.72 -4.21 -4.12
CA HIS A 217 20.05 -5.63 -4.02
C HIS A 217 19.36 -6.41 -5.13
N GLU A 218 20.06 -7.32 -5.81
CA GLU A 218 19.55 -8.06 -6.98
C GLU A 218 18.32 -8.94 -6.67
N ASP A 219 18.14 -9.31 -5.41
CA ASP A 219 17.03 -10.16 -4.96
C ASP A 219 15.65 -9.49 -5.09
N VAL A 220 15.59 -8.15 -5.18
CA VAL A 220 14.32 -7.44 -5.40
C VAL A 220 13.67 -7.81 -6.74
N LEU A 221 14.46 -8.24 -7.73
CA LEU A 221 13.97 -8.75 -9.01
C LEU A 221 13.59 -10.24 -8.95
N ARG A 222 14.09 -10.96 -7.95
CA ARG A 222 13.89 -12.39 -7.71
C ARG A 222 12.88 -12.68 -6.59
N HIS A 223 12.00 -11.73 -6.28
CA HIS A 223 11.02 -11.84 -5.19
C HIS A 223 10.19 -13.14 -5.23
N HIS A 224 9.89 -13.69 -6.41
CA HIS A 224 9.16 -14.96 -6.57
C HIS A 224 9.93 -16.19 -6.05
N GLN A 225 11.26 -16.12 -5.97
CA GLN A 225 12.13 -17.19 -5.46
C GLN A 225 12.33 -17.09 -3.94
N LEU A 226 12.09 -15.89 -3.39
CA LEU A 226 12.45 -15.53 -2.02
C LEU A 226 11.23 -15.19 -1.18
N HIS A 227 10.02 -15.31 -1.74
CA HIS A 227 8.78 -15.02 -1.03
C HIS A 227 8.57 -16.05 0.07
N GLN A 228 9.01 -15.73 1.27
CA GLN A 228 8.76 -16.50 2.47
C GLN A 228 7.74 -15.76 3.33
N GLY A 229 6.76 -16.47 3.90
CA GLY A 229 5.82 -15.85 4.83
C GLY A 229 4.44 -16.51 4.87
N VAL A 230 3.63 -16.06 5.82
CA VAL A 230 2.23 -16.47 5.96
C VAL A 230 1.35 -15.53 5.15
N SER A 231 0.85 -15.99 4.01
CA SER A 231 -0.18 -15.28 3.25
C SER A 231 -1.55 -15.44 3.91
N THR A 232 -2.32 -14.37 3.99
CA THR A 232 -3.76 -14.45 4.29
C THR A 232 -4.52 -14.70 2.99
N GLY A 233 -4.95 -15.95 2.74
CA GLY A 233 -5.67 -16.38 1.54
C GLY A 233 -5.15 -17.72 0.99
N LEU A 234 -5.66 -18.15 -0.16
CA LEU A 234 -5.22 -19.37 -0.88
C LEU A 234 -3.92 -19.18 -1.68
N THR A 235 -3.16 -18.12 -1.42
CA THR A 235 -1.88 -17.91 -2.11
C THR A 235 -0.87 -18.90 -1.54
N ASP A 236 -0.56 -19.92 -2.34
CA ASP A 236 0.52 -20.84 -2.04
C ASP A 236 1.85 -20.09 -2.18
N ASN A 237 2.58 -19.99 -1.07
CA ASN A 237 3.91 -19.39 -1.01
C ASN A 237 5.00 -20.48 -0.95
N THR A 238 4.68 -21.72 -1.32
CA THR A 238 5.64 -22.85 -1.34
C THR A 238 6.27 -23.06 -2.71
#